data_AF-A0A7C9AJB5-F1
#
_entry.id   AF-A0A7C9AJB5-F1
#
_cell.length_a   1.000
_cell.length_b   1.000
_cell.length_c   1.000
_cell.angle_alpha   90.00
_cell.angle_beta   90.00
_cell.angle_gamma   90.00
#
_symmetry.space_group_name_H-M   'P 1'
#
loop_
_entity.id
_entity.type
_entity.pdbx_description
1 polymer ?
#
loop_
_entity_poly.entity_id
_entity_poly.type
_entity_poly.pdbx_seq_one_letter_code
_entity_poly.pdbx_strand_id
1 'polypeptide(L)'
;WAQLENRFAISNGSRKYQLNKESYSLKQDGLSISEYYTKMKAVWEELESMSELPCVITAADDIAQFLACLAKQQAEQRLFQFLNGLDETYPAQRSQILLMSLLPAMEVICGMLQ
;
A
#
# COMPACT_ATOMS: atom_id res chain seq x y z
N TRP A 1 10.92 31.72 7.43
CA TRP A 1 9.78 30.93 6.95
C TRP A 1 10.09 30.22 5.63
N ALA A 2 10.30 30.91 4.50
CA ALA A 2 10.58 30.25 3.20
C ALA A 2 11.79 29.27 3.20
N GLN A 3 12.89 29.61 3.87
CA GLN A 3 14.05 28.70 3.98
C GLN A 3 13.75 27.45 4.83
N LEU A 4 12.84 27.57 5.81
CA LEU A 4 12.44 26.47 6.68
C LEU A 4 11.55 25.51 5.90
N GLU A 5 10.55 26.06 5.21
CA GLU A 5 9.63 25.33 4.32
C GLU A 5 10.39 24.56 3.23
N ASN A 6 11.38 25.18 2.59
CA ASN A 6 12.23 24.51 1.61
C ASN A 6 12.98 23.30 2.20
N ARG A 7 13.57 23.45 3.41
CA ARG A 7 14.25 22.34 4.09
C ARG A 7 13.28 21.21 4.47
N PHE A 8 12.09 21.53 4.97
CA PHE A 8 11.07 20.54 5.28
C PHE A 8 10.58 19.82 4.02
N ALA A 9 10.35 20.55 2.91
CA ALA A 9 9.99 19.95 1.63
C ALA A 9 11.06 18.99 1.10
N ILE A 10 12.35 19.37 1.18
CA ILE A 10 13.48 18.49 0.82
C ILE A 10 13.50 17.24 1.71
N SER A 11 13.38 17.41 3.03
CA SER A 11 13.37 16.30 3.99
C SER A 11 12.22 15.33 3.74
N ASN A 12 11.02 15.85 3.48
CA ASN A 12 9.84 15.04 3.14
C ASN A 12 10.06 14.29 1.82
N GLY A 13 10.68 14.92 0.82
CA GLY A 13 11.05 14.25 -0.43
C GLY A 13 12.01 13.08 -0.23
N SER A 14 13.07 13.26 0.57
CA SER A 14 14.02 12.19 0.89
C SER A 14 13.37 11.04 1.66
N ARG A 15 12.53 11.33 2.66
CA ARG A 15 11.81 10.31 3.42
C ARG A 15 10.83 9.54 2.55
N LYS A 16 10.06 10.24 1.72
CA LYS A 16 9.13 9.63 0.75
C LYS A 16 9.87 8.72 -0.23
N TYR A 17 11.05 9.11 -0.71
CA TYR A 17 11.88 8.23 -1.55
C TYR A 17 12.33 6.97 -0.81
N GLN A 18 12.79 7.10 0.43
CA GLN A 18 13.22 5.97 1.25
C GLN A 18 12.07 4.98 1.48
N LEU A 19 10.90 5.48 1.87
CA LEU A 19 9.70 4.65 2.09
C LEU A 19 9.23 3.97 0.79
N ASN A 20 9.29 4.67 -0.34
CA ASN A 20 8.98 4.04 -1.63
C ASN A 20 9.92 2.87 -1.91
N LYS A 21 11.23 3.08 -1.75
CA LYS A 21 12.23 2.01 -1.92
C LYS A 21 11.94 0.83 -0.98
N GLU A 22 11.68 1.12 0.30
CA GLU A 22 11.36 0.12 1.31
C GLU A 22 10.13 -0.69 0.91
N SER A 23 9.05 -0.04 0.47
CA SER A 23 7.80 -0.69 0.08
C SER A 23 7.97 -1.75 -1.02
N TYR A 24 8.90 -1.54 -1.97
CA TYR A 24 9.20 -2.48 -3.03
C TYR A 24 10.19 -3.59 -2.63
N SER A 25 11.06 -3.32 -1.66
CA SER A 25 12.07 -4.29 -1.22
C SER A 25 11.61 -5.21 -0.09
N LEU A 26 10.51 -4.89 0.59
CA LEU A 26 10.06 -5.61 1.78
C LEU A 26 9.59 -7.03 1.44
N LYS A 27 10.26 -8.03 2.02
CA LYS A 27 9.98 -9.47 1.88
C LYS A 27 9.54 -10.07 3.22
N GLN A 28 8.85 -11.21 3.17
CA GLN A 28 8.42 -11.94 4.35
C GLN A 28 9.63 -12.46 5.13
N ASP A 29 10.64 -13.01 4.45
CA ASP A 29 11.94 -13.39 5.01
C ASP A 29 11.83 -14.24 6.29
N GLY A 30 10.90 -15.20 6.31
CA GLY A 30 10.65 -16.09 7.44
C GLY A 30 9.83 -15.49 8.59
N LEU A 31 9.36 -14.25 8.49
CA LEU A 31 8.40 -13.68 9.43
C LEU A 31 7.04 -14.35 9.31
N SER A 32 6.23 -14.29 10.37
CA SER A 32 4.82 -14.66 10.25
C SER A 32 4.08 -13.72 9.30
N ILE A 33 2.99 -14.19 8.69
CA ILE A 33 2.16 -13.39 7.79
C ILE A 33 1.66 -12.11 8.47
N SER A 34 1.29 -12.19 9.75
CA SER A 34 0.80 -11.03 10.51
C SER A 34 1.89 -9.99 10.74
N GLU A 35 3.10 -10.41 11.10
CA GLU A 35 4.24 -9.50 11.28
C GLU A 35 4.65 -8.85 9.96
N TYR A 36 4.71 -9.64 8.88
CA TYR A 36 5.01 -9.14 7.53
C TYR A 36 3.98 -8.11 7.07
N TYR A 37 2.68 -8.43 7.19
CA TYR A 37 1.61 -7.50 6.86
C TYR A 37 1.66 -6.21 7.69
N THR A 38 1.92 -6.32 8.99
CA THR A 38 2.02 -5.16 9.89
C THR A 38 3.14 -4.21 9.45
N LYS A 39 4.31 -4.75 9.06
CA LYS A 39 5.43 -3.95 8.54
C LYS A 39 5.07 -3.25 7.24
N MET A 40 4.46 -3.96 6.27
CA MET A 40 4.03 -3.33 5.02
C MET A 40 2.98 -2.24 5.25
N LYS A 41 2.01 -2.50 6.12
CA LYS A 41 0.95 -1.54 6.46
C LYS A 41 1.51 -0.25 7.02
N ALA A 42 2.49 -0.33 7.93
CA ALA A 42 3.15 0.86 8.48
C ALA A 42 3.81 1.72 7.39
N VAL A 43 4.52 1.10 6.43
CA VAL A 43 5.14 1.83 5.31
C VAL A 43 4.09 2.49 4.42
N TRP A 44 2.99 1.79 4.11
CA TRP A 44 1.91 2.34 3.29
C TRP A 44 1.16 3.48 3.97
N GLU A 45 0.88 3.39 5.27
CA GLU A 45 0.24 4.44 6.06
C GLU A 45 1.13 5.68 6.15
N GLU A 46 2.44 5.51 6.33
CA GLU A 46 3.37 6.64 6.35
C GLU A 46 3.44 7.32 4.98
N LEU A 47 3.52 6.56 3.88
CA LEU A 47 3.46 7.11 2.51
C LEU A 47 2.15 7.86 2.23
N GLU A 48 1.04 7.33 2.73
CA GLU A 48 -0.29 7.94 2.59
C GLU A 48 -0.40 9.24 3.41
N SER A 49 0.19 9.29 4.61
CA SER A 49 0.26 10.52 5.41
C SER A 49 1.07 11.64 4.74
N MET A 50 1.97 11.29 3.81
CA MET A 50 2.78 12.21 3.00
C MET A 50 2.15 12.47 1.61
N SER A 51 0.91 12.06 1.40
CA SER A 51 0.15 12.33 0.18
C SER A 51 -0.63 13.64 0.32
N GLU A 52 -0.42 14.55 -0.62
CA GLU A 52 -1.10 15.86 -0.66
C GLU A 52 -2.36 15.77 -1.54
N LEU A 53 -3.22 14.78 -1.29
CA LEU A 53 -4.50 14.72 -2.00
C LEU A 53 -5.43 15.82 -1.46
N PRO A 54 -6.02 16.66 -2.33
CA PRO A 54 -6.94 17.68 -1.90
C PRO A 54 -8.20 17.06 -1.27
N CYS A 55 -8.65 17.61 -0.15
CA CYS A 55 -9.91 17.21 0.48
C CYS A 55 -11.07 17.67 -0.41
N VAL A 56 -11.79 16.72 -1.03
CA VAL A 56 -12.96 17.01 -1.86
C VAL A 56 -14.22 16.89 -0.99
N ILE A 57 -14.83 18.03 -0.65
CA ILE A 57 -16.01 18.12 0.22
C ILE A 57 -17.31 17.97 -0.59
N THR A 58 -17.29 18.35 -1.87
CA THR A 58 -18.39 18.17 -2.82
C THR A 58 -17.83 17.54 -4.09
N ALA A 59 -17.94 16.22 -4.21
CA ALA A 59 -17.60 15.53 -5.44
C ALA A 59 -18.84 15.49 -6.33
N ALA A 60 -18.74 16.01 -7.55
CA ALA A 60 -19.65 15.59 -8.61
C ALA A 60 -19.53 14.06 -8.80
N ASP A 61 -20.58 13.39 -9.27
CA ASP A 61 -20.61 11.92 -9.40
C ASP A 61 -19.38 11.38 -10.16
N ASP A 62 -18.94 12.08 -11.21
CA ASP A 62 -17.75 11.71 -11.99
C ASP A 62 -16.45 11.74 -11.15
N ILE A 63 -16.31 12.72 -10.24
CA ILE A 63 -15.15 12.83 -9.36
C ILE A 63 -15.18 11.71 -8.32
N ALA A 64 -16.35 11.41 -7.76
CA ALA A 64 -16.52 10.32 -6.80
C ALA A 64 -16.18 8.96 -7.45
N GLN A 65 -16.64 8.72 -8.67
CA GLN A 65 -16.33 7.52 -9.43
C GLN A 65 -14.83 7.42 -9.75
N PHE A 66 -14.19 8.53 -10.12
CA PHE A 66 -12.75 8.59 -10.36
C PHE A 66 -11.95 8.26 -9.08
N LEU A 67 -12.30 8.87 -7.94
CA LEU A 67 -11.65 8.59 -6.65
C LEU A 67 -11.82 7.12 -6.23
N ALA A 68 -13.00 6.54 -6.44
CA ALA A 68 -13.23 5.12 -6.18
C ALA A 68 -12.36 4.21 -7.07
N CYS A 69 -12.18 4.58 -8.34
CA CYS A 69 -11.29 3.87 -9.26
C CYS A 69 -9.82 3.96 -8.79
N LEU A 70 -9.38 5.15 -8.38
CA LEU A 70 -8.03 5.39 -7.86
C LEU A 70 -7.76 4.57 -6.58
N ALA A 71 -8.72 4.55 -5.65
CA ALA A 71 -8.63 3.74 -4.43
C ALA A 71 -8.56 2.24 -4.74
N LYS A 72 -9.35 1.76 -5.71
CA LYS A 72 -9.29 0.36 -6.17
C LYS A 72 -7.91 0.02 -6.76
N GLN A 73 -7.35 0.89 -7.60
CA GLN A 73 -6.03 0.69 -8.18
C GLN A 73 -4.93 0.67 -7.10
N GLN A 74 -5.02 1.53 -6.08
CA GLN A 74 -4.09 1.54 -4.96
C GLN A 74 -4.19 0.24 -4.14
N ALA A 75 -5.39 -0.24 -3.86
CA ALA A 75 -5.61 -1.50 -3.16
C ALA A 75 -5.01 -2.69 -3.93
N GLU A 76 -5.19 -2.72 -5.26
CA GLU A 76 -4.59 -3.72 -6.14
C GLU A 76 -3.06 -3.69 -6.10
N GLN A 77 -2.46 -2.50 -6.16
CA GLN A 77 -1.01 -2.36 -6.06
C GLN A 77 -0.47 -2.86 -4.71
N ARG A 78 -1.15 -2.54 -3.60
CA ARG A 78 -0.79 -3.03 -2.26
C ARG A 78 -0.88 -4.57 -2.20
N LEU A 79 -1.92 -5.16 -2.79
CA LEU A 79 -2.04 -6.61 -2.90
C LEU A 79 -0.85 -7.22 -3.64
N PHE A 80 -0.53 -6.71 -4.83
CA PHE A 80 0.55 -7.26 -5.64
C PHE A 80 1.90 -7.13 -4.96
N GLN A 81 2.19 -5.99 -4.32
CA GLN A 81 3.41 -5.82 -3.53
C GLN A 81 3.50 -6.88 -2.42
N PHE A 82 2.42 -7.09 -1.68
CA PHE A 82 2.35 -8.10 -0.61
C PHE A 82 2.58 -9.52 -1.15
N LEU A 83 1.83 -9.95 -2.17
CA LEU A 83 1.98 -11.29 -2.73
C LEU A 83 3.37 -11.55 -3.33
N ASN A 84 3.98 -10.53 -3.93
CA ASN A 84 5.34 -10.61 -4.48
C ASN A 84 6.42 -10.69 -3.41
N GLY A 85 6.14 -10.24 -2.18
CA GLY A 85 7.09 -10.30 -1.08
C GLY A 85 6.92 -11.49 -0.14
N LEU A 86 5.81 -12.23 -0.23
CA LEU A 86 5.63 -13.50 0.50
C LEU A 86 6.75 -14.52 0.18
N ASP A 87 6.96 -15.47 1.08
CA ASP A 87 7.89 -16.58 0.87
C ASP A 87 7.34 -17.59 -0.16
N GLU A 88 8.18 -18.47 -0.70
CA GLU A 88 7.80 -19.43 -1.76
C GLU A 88 6.91 -20.59 -1.27
N THR A 89 6.46 -20.56 -0.02
CA THR A 89 5.62 -21.60 0.60
C THR A 89 4.12 -21.46 0.28
N TYR A 90 3.69 -20.36 -0.35
CA TYR A 90 2.27 -20.04 -0.62
C TYR A 90 1.82 -20.00 -2.10
N PRO A 91 2.36 -20.81 -3.03
CA PRO A 91 2.06 -20.65 -4.46
C PRO A 91 0.59 -20.94 -4.81
N ALA A 92 -0.03 -21.92 -4.13
CA ALA A 92 -1.44 -22.28 -4.36
C ALA A 92 -2.39 -21.17 -3.88
N GLN A 93 -2.15 -20.64 -2.67
CA GLN A 93 -2.93 -19.56 -2.08
C GLN A 93 -2.81 -18.27 -2.91
N ARG A 94 -1.61 -17.93 -3.38
CA ARG A 94 -1.40 -16.81 -4.32
C ARG A 94 -2.29 -16.95 -5.56
N SER A 95 -2.29 -18.12 -6.18
CA SER A 95 -3.08 -18.39 -7.38
C SER A 95 -4.58 -18.26 -7.09
N GLN A 96 -5.04 -18.79 -5.96
CA GLN A 96 -6.44 -18.67 -5.54
C GLN A 96 -6.86 -17.22 -5.33
N ILE A 97 -6.03 -16.42 -4.64
CA ILE A 97 -6.30 -15.00 -4.39
C ILE A 97 -6.37 -14.21 -5.71
N LEU A 98 -5.45 -14.48 -6.65
CA LEU A 98 -5.43 -13.82 -7.95
C LEU A 98 -6.61 -14.18 -8.85
N LEU A 99 -7.28 -15.31 -8.60
CA LEU A 99 -8.48 -15.74 -9.33
C LEU A 99 -9.78 -15.16 -8.75
N MET A 100 -9.73 -14.46 -7.62
CA MET A 100 -10.93 -13.85 -7.02
C MET A 100 -11.39 -12.67 -7.88
N SER A 101 -12.68 -12.66 -8.24
CA SER A 101 -13.29 -11.63 -9.10
C SER A 101 -13.33 -10.24 -8.46
N LEU A 102 -13.31 -10.19 -7.12
CA LEU A 102 -13.20 -8.98 -6.33
C LEU A 102 -11.92 -9.09 -5.50
N LEU A 103 -11.08 -8.06 -5.55
CA LEU A 103 -9.91 -7.94 -4.70
C LEU A 103 -10.38 -7.88 -3.24
N PRO A 104 -10.16 -8.96 -2.45
CA PRO A 104 -10.62 -8.98 -1.08
C PRO A 104 -9.80 -8.00 -0.23
N ALA A 105 -10.34 -7.62 0.93
CA ALA A 105 -9.60 -6.82 1.89
C ALA A 105 -8.33 -7.55 2.37
N MET A 106 -7.27 -6.79 2.68
CA MET A 106 -5.97 -7.37 3.08
C MET A 106 -6.09 -8.26 4.32
N GLU A 107 -7.03 -7.97 5.22
CA GLU A 107 -7.33 -8.74 6.42
C GLU A 107 -7.85 -10.15 6.07
N VAL A 108 -8.69 -10.26 5.05
CA VAL A 108 -9.20 -11.55 4.54
C VAL A 108 -8.07 -12.35 3.92
N ILE A 109 -7.22 -11.69 3.13
CA ILE A 109 -6.04 -12.31 2.50
C ILE A 109 -5.09 -12.87 3.54
N CYS A 110 -4.79 -12.10 4.59
CA CYS A 110 -3.94 -12.56 5.69
C CYS A 110 -4.54 -13.80 6.36
N GLY A 111 -5.86 -13.83 6.57
CA GLY A 111 -6.55 -15.01 7.12
C GLY A 111 -6.52 -16.24 6.23
N MET A 112 -6.43 -16.09 4.90
CA MET A 112 -6.29 -17.21 3.95
C MET A 112 -4.87 -17.81 3.91
N LEU A 113 -3.88 -17.09 4.45
CA LEU A 113 -2.46 -17.47 4.43
C LEU A 113 -1.95 -18.00 5.78
N GLN A 114 -2.79 -18.01 6.81
CA GLN A 114 -2.54 -18.60 8.13
C GLN A 114 -2.93 -20.08 8.15
#